data_AF-A0A7Y2KXU6-F1
#
_entry.id   AF-A0A7Y2KXU6-F1
#
_cell.length_a   1.000
_cell.length_b   1.000
_cell.length_c   1.000
_cell.angle_alpha   90.00
_cell.angle_beta   90.00
_cell.angle_gamma   90.00
#
_symmetry.space_group_name_H-M   'P 1'
#
loop_
_entity.id
_entity.type
_entity.pdbx_description
1 polymer ?
#
loop_
_entity_poly.entity_id
_entity_poly.type
_entity_poly.pdbx_seq_one_letter_code
_entity_poly.pdbx_strand_id
1 'polypeptide(L)'
;DHFGRPDARLGLDQPGFAQMLELGRSGRVWVKVSGIYRLGGSERQNLEFARAALPLLVQNFGPDRLVWGSDWPHTQHEHTIDYARVIEQLQALQCPAPLLQSLQGQAAKVLFGF
;
A
#
# COMPACT_ATOMS: atom_id res chain seq x y z
N ASP A 1 -6.95 2.77 -4.40
CA ASP A 1 -5.82 3.49 -3.77
C ASP A 1 -5.62 3.12 -2.31
N HIS A 2 -4.46 3.48 -1.75
CA HIS A 2 -4.12 3.41 -0.32
C HIS A 2 -4.49 2.09 0.38
N PHE A 3 -3.97 0.96 -0.10
CA PHE A 3 -4.29 -0.39 0.42
C PHE A 3 -5.79 -0.76 0.36
N GLY A 4 -6.61 -0.01 -0.39
CA GLY A 4 -8.07 -0.18 -0.42
C GLY A 4 -8.82 0.64 0.64
N ARG A 5 -8.13 1.54 1.37
CA ARG A 5 -8.67 2.32 2.51
C ARG A 5 -9.41 1.48 3.58
N PRO A 6 -8.82 0.37 4.07
CA PRO A 6 -9.35 -0.39 5.18
C PRO A 6 -9.35 0.42 6.49
N ASP A 7 -10.03 -0.09 7.51
CA ASP A 7 -9.86 0.36 8.88
C ASP A 7 -8.83 -0.53 9.60
N ALA A 8 -7.62 -0.04 9.79
CA ALA A 8 -6.51 -0.75 10.43
C ALA A 8 -6.85 -1.25 11.84
N ARG A 9 -7.82 -0.63 12.53
CA ARG A 9 -8.27 -1.05 13.87
C ARG A 9 -9.00 -2.40 13.84
N LEU A 10 -9.55 -2.78 12.70
CA LEU A 10 -10.33 -4.01 12.51
C LEU A 10 -9.48 -5.19 12.00
N GLY A 11 -8.19 -4.99 11.73
CA GLY A 11 -7.32 -6.05 11.22
C GLY A 11 -7.65 -6.49 9.79
N LEU A 12 -7.13 -7.64 9.36
CA LEU A 12 -7.22 -8.10 7.97
C LEU A 12 -8.54 -8.80 7.63
N ASP A 13 -9.30 -9.26 8.63
CA ASP A 13 -10.52 -10.05 8.44
C ASP A 13 -11.74 -9.22 8.00
N GLN A 14 -11.50 -8.00 7.54
CA GLN A 14 -12.53 -7.12 7.02
C GLN A 14 -13.07 -7.69 5.69
N PRO A 15 -14.40 -7.82 5.52
CA PRO A 15 -15.00 -8.38 4.31
C PRO A 15 -14.53 -7.67 3.03
N GLY A 16 -14.40 -6.34 3.06
CA GLY A 16 -13.93 -5.56 1.91
C GLY A 16 -12.48 -5.87 1.53
N PHE A 17 -11.61 -6.12 2.50
CA PHE A 17 -10.21 -6.49 2.24
C PHE A 17 -10.13 -7.88 1.60
N ALA A 18 -10.87 -8.86 2.12
CA ALA A 18 -10.96 -10.20 1.54
C ALA A 18 -11.49 -10.19 0.09
N GLN A 19 -12.55 -9.42 -0.18
CA GLN A 19 -13.09 -9.24 -1.53
C GLN A 19 -12.07 -8.59 -2.49
N MET A 20 -11.31 -7.59 -2.01
CA MET A 20 -10.26 -6.97 -2.79
C MET A 20 -9.14 -7.96 -3.15
N LEU A 21 -8.72 -8.83 -2.22
CA LEU A 21 -7.74 -9.87 -2.50
C LEU A 21 -8.23 -10.83 -3.61
N GLU A 22 -9.50 -11.24 -3.56
CA GLU A 22 -10.07 -12.10 -4.60
C GLU A 22 -10.08 -11.41 -5.98
N LEU A 23 -10.43 -10.12 -6.04
CA LEU A 23 -10.38 -9.35 -7.29
C LEU A 23 -8.97 -9.27 -7.88
N GLY A 24 -7.93 -9.26 -7.05
CA GLY A 24 -6.53 -9.24 -7.48
C GLY A 24 -6.18 -10.42 -8.39
N ARG A 25 -6.77 -11.59 -8.15
CA ARG A 25 -6.52 -12.83 -8.91
C ARG A 25 -6.94 -12.74 -10.37
N SER A 26 -7.79 -11.76 -10.72
CA SER A 26 -8.18 -11.51 -12.10
C SER A 26 -7.06 -10.93 -12.97
N GLY A 27 -5.98 -10.40 -12.36
CA GLY A 27 -4.86 -9.75 -13.06
C GLY A 27 -5.20 -8.41 -13.72
N ARG A 28 -6.45 -7.92 -13.55
CA ARG A 28 -6.98 -6.69 -14.16
C ARG A 28 -7.01 -5.49 -13.20
N VAL A 29 -6.79 -5.73 -11.92
CA VAL A 29 -6.89 -4.72 -10.88
C VAL A 29 -5.50 -4.33 -10.39
N TRP A 30 -5.31 -3.05 -10.12
CA TRP A 30 -4.11 -2.48 -9.55
C TRP A 30 -4.39 -1.97 -8.14
N VAL A 31 -3.41 -2.07 -7.26
CA VAL A 31 -3.48 -1.47 -5.92
C VAL A 31 -2.30 -0.55 -5.70
N LYS A 32 -2.60 0.66 -5.23
CA LYS A 32 -1.59 1.59 -4.74
C LYS A 32 -1.32 1.33 -3.26
N VAL A 33 -0.11 0.91 -2.92
CA VAL A 33 0.37 0.69 -1.54
C VAL A 33 0.98 1.98 -0.99
N SER A 34 0.12 2.97 -0.76
CA SER A 34 0.51 4.31 -0.29
C SER A 34 -0.37 4.78 0.87
N GLY A 35 -0.06 5.96 1.43
CA GLY A 35 -0.97 6.64 2.35
C GLY A 35 -1.29 5.84 3.61
N ILE A 36 -0.30 5.16 4.19
CA ILE A 36 -0.47 4.32 5.41
C ILE A 36 -1.11 5.14 6.54
N TYR A 37 -0.79 6.43 6.64
CA TYR A 37 -1.40 7.33 7.62
C TYR A 37 -2.91 7.53 7.46
N ARG A 38 -3.53 7.07 6.37
CA ARG A 38 -4.98 7.18 6.10
C ARG A 38 -5.80 5.94 6.44
N LEU A 39 -5.20 4.91 7.05
CA LEU A 39 -5.85 3.62 7.28
C LEU A 39 -6.75 3.60 8.54
N GLY A 40 -7.15 4.75 9.08
CA GLY A 40 -8.16 4.85 10.14
C GLY A 40 -7.72 4.49 11.57
N GLY A 41 -6.53 3.92 11.75
CA GLY A 41 -5.91 3.67 13.04
C GLY A 41 -4.87 4.71 13.44
N SER A 42 -4.23 4.49 14.60
CA SER A 42 -3.01 5.20 14.99
C SER A 42 -1.83 4.89 14.05
N GLU A 43 -0.76 5.69 14.09
CA GLU A 43 0.45 5.45 13.28
C GLU A 43 0.95 4.00 13.40
N ARG A 44 1.03 3.48 14.64
CA ARG A 44 1.46 2.11 14.91
C ARG A 44 0.51 1.08 14.30
N GLN A 45 -0.80 1.21 14.53
CA GLN A 45 -1.80 0.28 13.99
C GLN A 45 -1.81 0.28 12.46
N ASN A 46 -1.68 1.45 11.84
CA ASN A 46 -1.65 1.59 10.40
C ASN A 46 -0.42 0.91 9.80
N LEU A 47 0.75 1.09 10.42
CA LEU A 47 1.99 0.43 9.98
C LEU A 47 1.93 -1.09 10.18
N GLU A 48 1.40 -1.56 11.32
CA GLU A 48 1.18 -2.98 11.59
C GLU A 48 0.24 -3.61 10.56
N PHE A 49 -0.88 -2.95 10.25
CA PHE A 49 -1.79 -3.38 9.19
C PHE A 49 -1.07 -3.44 7.84
N ALA A 50 -0.36 -2.37 7.44
CA ALA A 50 0.30 -2.31 6.15
C ALA A 50 1.37 -3.41 5.99
N ARG A 51 2.14 -3.70 7.05
CA ARG A 51 3.10 -4.81 7.10
C ARG A 51 2.41 -6.16 6.92
N ALA A 52 1.26 -6.38 7.55
CA ALA A 52 0.52 -7.64 7.45
C ALA A 52 -0.23 -7.79 6.11
N ALA A 53 -0.73 -6.68 5.55
CA ALA A 53 -1.47 -6.66 4.29
C ALA A 53 -0.57 -6.85 3.06
N LEU A 54 0.64 -6.28 3.07
CA LEU A 54 1.50 -6.27 1.88
C LEU A 54 1.81 -7.68 1.32
N PRO A 55 2.19 -8.69 2.12
CA PRO A 55 2.42 -10.04 1.60
C PRO A 55 1.18 -10.67 0.95
N LEU A 56 -0.01 -10.40 1.50
CA LEU A 56 -1.28 -10.89 0.94
C LEU A 56 -1.62 -10.20 -0.38
N LEU A 57 -1.35 -8.89 -0.47
CA LEU A 57 -1.47 -8.14 -1.73
C LEU A 57 -0.51 -8.69 -2.78
N VAL A 58 0.77 -8.91 -2.43
CA VAL A 58 1.76 -9.48 -3.34
C VAL A 58 1.32 -10.85 -3.83
N GLN A 59 0.81 -11.70 -2.93
CA GLN A 59 0.35 -13.05 -3.28
C GLN A 59 -0.84 -13.04 -4.26
N ASN A 60 -1.80 -12.13 -4.09
CA ASN A 60 -3.04 -12.16 -4.88
C ASN A 60 -3.00 -11.28 -6.13
N PHE A 61 -2.20 -10.20 -6.14
CA PHE A 61 -2.08 -9.28 -7.27
C PHE A 61 -0.82 -9.53 -8.11
N GLY A 62 0.24 -10.08 -7.50
CA GLY A 62 1.59 -10.08 -8.05
C GLY A 62 2.28 -8.71 -7.90
N PRO A 63 3.62 -8.67 -7.86
CA PRO A 63 4.38 -7.43 -7.67
C PRO A 63 4.10 -6.41 -8.78
N ASP A 64 3.85 -6.85 -10.01
CA ASP A 64 3.64 -5.99 -11.18
C ASP A 64 2.24 -5.36 -11.26
N ARG A 65 1.41 -5.55 -10.22
CA ARG A 65 0.10 -4.91 -10.06
C ARG A 65 0.01 -4.05 -8.81
N LEU A 66 1.13 -3.87 -8.11
CA LEU A 66 1.23 -3.04 -6.92
C LEU A 66 2.16 -1.86 -7.22
N VAL A 67 1.69 -0.65 -6.94
CA VAL A 67 2.48 0.57 -7.13
C VAL A 67 2.58 1.35 -5.83
N TRP A 68 3.74 1.94 -5.54
CA TRP A 68 3.90 2.88 -4.44
C TRP A 68 3.70 4.32 -4.93
N GLY A 69 3.28 5.19 -4.02
CA GLY A 69 3.35 6.64 -4.24
C GLY A 69 3.35 7.37 -2.91
N SER A 70 3.91 8.58 -2.88
CA SER A 70 4.02 9.38 -1.65
C SER A 70 2.67 9.83 -1.10
N ASP A 71 1.70 10.06 -1.99
CA ASP A 71 0.46 10.78 -1.68
C ASP A 71 0.67 12.25 -1.27
N TRP A 72 1.79 12.85 -1.70
CA TRP A 72 2.05 14.27 -1.52
C TRP A 72 0.97 15.12 -2.20
N PRO A 73 0.49 16.24 -1.60
CA PRO A 73 1.01 16.92 -0.42
C PRO A 73 0.44 16.45 0.94
N HIS A 74 -0.05 15.21 1.02
CA HIS A 74 -0.61 14.61 2.23
C HIS A 74 -1.79 15.40 2.80
N THR A 75 -2.74 15.74 1.93
CA THR A 75 -3.88 16.59 2.28
C THR A 75 -4.61 16.13 3.55
N GLN A 76 -4.96 17.07 4.42
CA GLN A 76 -5.52 16.88 5.77
C GLN A 76 -4.56 16.28 6.81
N HIS A 77 -3.29 16.06 6.45
CA HIS A 77 -2.25 15.49 7.30
C HIS A 77 -0.91 16.26 7.19
N GLU A 78 -0.94 17.46 6.58
CA GLU A 78 0.23 18.26 6.19
C GLU A 78 1.13 18.59 7.39
N HIS A 79 0.56 18.72 8.58
CA HIS A 79 1.29 19.03 9.82
C HIS A 79 1.96 17.80 10.46
N THR A 80 1.60 16.60 10.03
CA THR A 80 2.03 15.34 10.65
C THR A 80 2.81 14.43 9.70
N ILE A 81 2.63 14.61 8.39
CA ILE A 81 3.21 13.77 7.36
C ILE A 81 3.91 14.66 6.33
N ASP A 82 5.22 14.44 6.20
CA ASP A 82 6.04 15.00 5.13
C ASP A 82 6.55 13.89 4.19
N TYR A 83 7.33 14.28 3.19
CA TYR A 83 7.84 13.32 2.21
C TYR A 83 8.83 12.32 2.85
N ALA A 84 9.64 12.77 3.81
CA ALA A 84 10.59 11.90 4.51
C ALA A 84 9.84 10.81 5.29
N ARG A 85 8.78 11.17 6.00
CA ARG A 85 7.95 10.25 6.79
C ARG A 85 7.33 9.14 5.94
N VAL A 86 6.84 9.43 4.74
CA VAL A 86 6.26 8.38 3.87
C VAL A 86 7.34 7.46 3.28
N ILE A 87 8.58 7.94 3.12
CA ILE A 87 9.73 7.11 2.76
C ILE A 87 10.14 6.22 3.94
N GLU A 88 10.17 6.75 5.16
CA GLU A 88 10.40 5.97 6.39
C GLU A 88 9.34 4.87 6.55
N GLN A 89 8.06 5.19 6.32
CA GLN A 89 6.97 4.21 6.33
C GLN A 89 7.17 3.10 5.29
N LEU A 90 7.59 3.45 4.07
CA LEU A 90 7.90 2.46 3.03
C LEU A 90 9.07 1.55 3.44
N GLN A 91 10.15 2.13 3.97
CA GLN A 91 11.30 1.37 4.46
C GLN A 91 10.91 0.46 5.63
N ALA A 92 10.03 0.95 6.51
CA ALA A 92 9.49 0.17 7.60
C ALA A 92 8.63 -1.00 7.13
N LEU A 93 8.15 -1.07 5.88
CA LEU A 93 7.52 -2.30 5.38
C LEU A 93 8.52 -3.45 5.22
N GLN A 94 9.83 -3.18 5.23
CA GLN A 94 10.91 -4.17 5.15
C GLN A 94 10.78 -5.09 3.92
N CYS A 95 10.35 -4.51 2.80
CA CYS A 95 10.24 -5.21 1.52
C CYS A 95 11.60 -5.76 1.08
N PRO A 96 11.67 -6.99 0.54
CA PRO A 96 12.84 -7.44 -0.21
C PRO A 96 13.16 -6.47 -1.35
N ALA A 97 14.45 -6.30 -1.68
CA ALA A 97 14.88 -5.33 -2.70
C ALA A 97 14.16 -5.47 -4.06
N PRO A 98 13.88 -6.68 -4.60
CA PRO A 98 13.13 -6.82 -5.85
C PRO A 98 11.70 -6.28 -5.76
N LEU A 99 11.02 -6.51 -4.63
CA LEU A 99 9.67 -5.98 -4.42
C LEU A 99 9.70 -4.45 -4.33
N LEU A 100 10.67 -3.88 -3.59
CA LEU A 100 10.82 -2.43 -3.47
C LEU A 100 11.05 -1.77 -4.84
N GLN A 101 11.91 -2.36 -5.67
CA GLN A 101 12.18 -1.88 -7.04
C GLN A 101 10.93 -1.93 -7.93
N SER A 102 10.12 -2.99 -7.81
CA SER A 102 8.87 -3.09 -8.57
C SER A 102 7.88 -2.01 -8.14
N LEU A 103 7.64 -1.88 -6.83
CA LEU A 103 6.73 -0.88 -6.25
C LEU A 103 7.08 0.56 -6.63
N GLN A 104 8.37 0.92 -6.62
CA GLN A 104 8.84 2.28 -6.86
C GLN A 104 9.02 2.65 -8.33
N GLY A 105 8.98 1.68 -9.26
CA GLY A 105 9.32 1.95 -10.64
C GLY A 105 8.73 0.99 -11.66
N GLN A 106 9.04 -0.30 -11.59
CA GLN A 106 8.70 -1.22 -12.68
C GLN A 106 7.20 -1.36 -12.88
N ALA A 107 6.45 -1.55 -11.79
CA ALA A 107 4.99 -1.66 -11.86
C ALA A 107 4.34 -0.37 -12.38
N ALA A 108 4.87 0.80 -11.98
CA ALA A 108 4.38 2.09 -12.45
C ALA A 108 4.65 2.30 -13.96
N LYS A 109 5.80 1.86 -14.47
CA LYS A 109 6.09 1.89 -15.92
C LYS A 109 5.07 1.08 -16.72
N VAL A 110 4.72 -0.12 -16.23
CA VAL A 110 3.71 -0.97 -16.88
C VAL A 110 2.32 -0.33 -16.84
N LEU A 111 1.92 0.27 -15.72
CA LEU A 111 0.60 0.89 -15.58
C LEU A 111 0.45 2.15 -16.43
N PHE A 112 1.45 3.03 -16.43
CA PHE A 112 1.36 4.38 -17.00
C PHE A 112 2.04 4.52 -18.37
N GLY A 113 2.78 3.52 -18.84
CA GLY A 113 3.45 3.55 -20.15
C GLY A 113 4.65 4.49 -20.22
N PHE A 114 5.38 4.68 -19.11
CA PHE A 114 6.64 5.43 -19.07
C PHE A 114 7.79 4.69 -19.74
#